data_AF-A0A5N8XT41-F1
#
_entry.id   AF-A0A5N8XT41-F1
#
_cell.length_a   1.000
_cell.length_b   1.000
_cell.length_c   1.000
_cell.angle_alpha   90.00
_cell.angle_beta   90.00
_cell.angle_gamma   90.00
#
_symmetry.space_group_name_H-M   'P 1'
#
loop_
_entity.id
_entity.type
_entity.pdbx_description
1 polymer ?
#
loop_
_entity_poly.entity_id
_entity_poly.type
_entity_poly.pdbx_seq_one_letter_code
_entity_poly.pdbx_strand_id
1 'polypeptide(L)'
;MSAPDGSPVGAERSIGQLFATATTEMSALVHDEIALAKAQLKQDVKRGAVGGGAFAAAGAVLIFSLPMLNFALAYGIRTWSGWNLAVCFLLSFAANVLVAGLLALLGVAFAKKAKKGKGPQKVASSMKETAGVLQNAKPHPRRPSPADAPVEAVARSSS
;
A
#
# COMPACT_ATOMS: atom_id res chain seq x y z
N MET A 1 17.75 -47.15 46.31
CA MET A 1 18.58 -47.38 45.11
C MET A 1 17.64 -47.85 44.00
N SER A 2 17.86 -47.39 42.75
CA SER A 2 17.05 -47.58 41.51
C SER A 2 16.04 -46.46 41.24
N ALA A 3 16.02 -45.77 40.09
CA ALA A 3 16.85 -45.81 38.88
C ALA A 3 16.72 -44.44 38.16
N PRO A 4 17.67 -44.04 37.30
CA PRO A 4 17.59 -42.78 36.54
C PRO A 4 16.66 -42.94 35.33
N ASP A 5 15.70 -42.02 35.16
CA ASP A 5 14.91 -41.91 33.93
C ASP A 5 15.80 -41.43 32.79
N GLY A 6 16.32 -42.40 32.04
CA GLY A 6 17.01 -42.20 30.78
C GLY A 6 16.03 -41.70 29.72
N SER A 7 15.86 -40.39 29.64
CA SER A 7 15.45 -39.75 28.40
C SER A 7 16.50 -40.11 27.34
N PRO A 8 16.15 -40.75 26.21
CA PRO A 8 17.13 -41.06 25.18
C PRO A 8 17.52 -39.75 24.48
N VAL A 9 18.46 -39.04 25.08
CA VAL A 9 19.28 -38.03 24.41
C VAL A 9 20.16 -38.83 23.43
N GLY A 10 19.72 -39.00 22.19
CA GLY A 10 20.53 -39.65 21.16
C GLY A 10 19.84 -40.67 20.26
N ALA A 11 18.51 -40.70 20.15
CA ALA A 11 17.93 -41.24 18.91
C ALA A 11 18.25 -40.24 17.80
N GLU A 12 19.25 -40.52 16.96
CA GLU A 12 19.64 -39.69 15.81
C GLU A 12 18.37 -39.27 15.07
N ARG A 13 17.99 -37.99 15.20
CA ARG A 13 16.78 -37.49 14.56
C ARG A 13 16.97 -37.72 13.07
N SER A 14 16.08 -38.53 12.48
CA SER A 14 16.23 -38.89 11.08
C SER A 14 16.31 -37.61 10.24
N ILE A 15 17.12 -37.62 9.18
CA ILE A 15 17.27 -36.46 8.28
C ILE A 15 15.90 -35.96 7.79
N GLY A 16 14.93 -36.87 7.60
CA GLY A 16 13.54 -36.53 7.29
C GLY A 16 12.82 -35.77 8.40
N GLN A 17 13.04 -36.10 9.68
CA GLN A 17 12.47 -35.35 10.81
C GLN A 17 13.14 -34.00 11.06
N LEU A 18 14.43 -33.83 10.72
CA LEU A 18 15.10 -32.52 10.77
C LEU A 18 14.57 -31.60 9.67
N PHE A 19 14.42 -32.12 8.45
CA PHE A 19 13.87 -31.37 7.32
C PHE A 19 12.40 -31.00 7.55
N ALA A 20 11.59 -31.91 8.10
CA ALA A 20 10.19 -31.64 8.46
C ALA A 20 10.08 -30.54 9.52
N THR A 21 10.93 -30.57 10.56
CA THR A 21 10.96 -29.51 11.58
C THR A 21 11.45 -28.18 11.00
N ALA A 22 12.55 -28.16 10.24
CA ALA A 22 13.05 -26.94 9.60
C ALA A 22 12.02 -26.30 8.65
N THR A 23 11.27 -27.11 7.90
CA THR A 23 10.19 -26.63 7.02
C THR A 23 9.03 -26.04 7.84
N THR A 24 8.72 -26.65 8.99
CA THR A 24 7.68 -26.15 9.91
C THR A 24 8.07 -24.81 10.52
N GLU A 25 9.31 -24.67 11.01
CA GLU A 25 9.84 -23.41 11.54
C GLU A 25 9.88 -22.30 10.48
N MET A 26 10.27 -22.63 9.25
CA MET A 26 10.23 -21.69 8.13
C MET A 26 8.79 -21.25 7.83
N SER A 27 7.82 -22.17 7.88
CA SER A 27 6.41 -21.84 7.69
C SER A 27 5.86 -20.96 8.81
N ALA A 28 6.33 -21.15 10.05
CA ALA A 28 5.96 -20.31 11.19
C ALA A 28 6.52 -18.89 11.05
N LEU A 29 7.80 -18.75 10.68
CA LEU A 29 8.45 -17.47 10.41
C LEU A 29 7.73 -16.65 9.32
N VAL A 30 7.36 -17.29 8.21
CA VAL A 30 6.61 -16.63 7.14
C VAL A 30 5.24 -16.15 7.64
N HIS A 31 4.56 -16.95 8.48
CA HIS A 31 3.28 -16.56 9.04
C HIS A 31 3.40 -15.35 9.97
N ASP A 32 4.45 -15.31 10.78
CA ASP A 32 4.74 -14.19 11.68
C ASP A 32 5.11 -12.92 10.92
N GLU A 33 5.92 -13.01 9.86
CA GLU A 33 6.27 -11.86 9.01
C GLU A 33 5.02 -11.30 8.31
N ILE A 34 4.11 -12.17 7.85
CA ILE A 34 2.82 -11.75 7.29
C ILE A 34 1.93 -11.11 8.36
N ALA A 35 1.90 -11.67 9.57
CA ALA A 35 1.13 -11.11 10.69
C ALA A 35 1.65 -9.72 11.08
N LEU A 36 2.97 -9.54 11.13
CA LEU A 36 3.63 -8.27 11.38
C LEU A 36 3.33 -7.26 10.26
N ALA A 37 3.53 -7.64 9.00
CA ALA A 37 3.24 -6.80 7.85
C ALA A 37 1.76 -6.37 7.85
N LYS A 38 0.85 -7.27 8.19
CA LYS A 38 -0.59 -6.95 8.32
C LYS A 38 -0.86 -5.97 9.46
N ALA A 39 -0.15 -6.09 10.59
CA ALA A 39 -0.26 -5.13 11.69
C ALA A 39 0.25 -3.74 11.28
N GLN A 40 1.39 -3.68 10.59
CA GLN A 40 1.96 -2.43 10.09
C GLN A 40 1.04 -1.78 9.05
N LEU A 41 0.52 -2.55 8.09
CA LEU A 41 -0.45 -2.05 7.11
C LEU A 41 -1.71 -1.51 7.78
N LYS A 42 -2.27 -2.20 8.79
CA LYS A 42 -3.41 -1.69 9.57
C LYS A 42 -3.08 -0.37 10.26
N GLN A 43 -1.87 -0.25 10.82
CA GLN A 43 -1.42 0.97 11.49
C GLN A 43 -1.24 2.12 10.50
N ASP A 44 -0.68 1.84 9.31
CA ASP A 44 -0.50 2.83 8.24
C ASP A 44 -1.85 3.27 7.67
N VAL A 45 -2.78 2.35 7.45
CA VAL A 45 -4.17 2.67 7.05
C VAL A 45 -4.85 3.50 8.12
N LYS A 46 -4.73 3.15 9.40
CA LYS A 46 -5.32 3.93 10.50
C LYS A 46 -4.74 5.34 10.56
N ARG A 47 -3.42 5.48 10.46
CA ARG A 47 -2.74 6.78 10.44
C ARG A 47 -3.14 7.60 9.23
N GLY A 48 -3.18 6.99 8.04
CA GLY A 48 -3.63 7.61 6.81
C GLY A 48 -5.10 8.02 6.86
N ALA A 49 -5.98 7.20 7.45
CA ALA A 49 -7.40 7.50 7.60
C ALA A 49 -7.66 8.63 8.59
N VAL A 50 -6.98 8.63 9.74
CA VAL A 50 -7.10 9.71 10.74
C VAL A 50 -6.54 11.01 10.17
N GLY A 51 -5.35 10.97 9.58
CA GLY A 51 -4.74 12.14 8.96
C GLY A 51 -5.59 12.68 7.80
N GLY A 52 -5.98 11.81 6.86
CA GLY A 52 -6.81 12.17 5.72
C GLY A 52 -8.20 12.68 6.13
N GLY A 53 -8.83 12.05 7.12
CA GLY A 53 -10.12 12.48 7.66
C GLY A 53 -10.03 13.84 8.35
N ALA A 54 -9.01 14.07 9.17
CA ALA A 54 -8.77 15.36 9.82
C ALA A 54 -8.49 16.47 8.79
N PHE A 55 -7.69 16.20 7.76
CA PHE A 55 -7.44 17.14 6.67
C PHE A 55 -8.72 17.45 5.87
N ALA A 56 -9.55 16.45 5.59
CA ALA A 56 -10.83 16.67 4.92
C ALA A 56 -11.78 17.53 5.77
N ALA A 57 -11.88 17.26 7.07
CA ALA A 57 -12.68 18.06 8.00
C ALA A 57 -12.14 19.50 8.12
N ALA A 58 -10.83 19.68 8.25
CA ALA A 58 -10.20 21.01 8.27
C ALA A 58 -10.47 21.78 6.97
N GLY A 59 -10.37 21.12 5.81
CA GLY A 59 -10.71 21.70 4.52
C GLY A 59 -12.17 22.12 4.45
N ALA A 60 -13.11 21.29 4.93
CA ALA A 60 -14.52 21.64 4.99
C ALA A 60 -14.77 22.86 5.88
N VAL A 61 -14.20 22.90 7.09
CA VAL A 61 -14.33 24.04 8.01
C VAL A 61 -13.78 25.32 7.37
N LEU A 62 -12.61 25.25 6.70
CA LEU A 62 -12.05 26.39 5.98
C LEU A 62 -13.00 26.90 4.89
N ILE A 63 -13.55 26.01 4.06
CA ILE A 63 -14.53 26.36 3.02
C ILE A 63 -15.77 27.03 3.62
N PHE A 64 -16.34 26.46 4.69
CA PHE A 64 -17.51 27.03 5.37
C PHE A 64 -17.20 28.36 6.06
N SER A 65 -15.94 28.62 6.44
CA SER A 65 -15.51 29.88 7.06
C SER A 65 -15.25 31.02 6.06
N LEU A 66 -15.07 30.71 4.77
CA LEU A 66 -14.74 31.70 3.72
C LEU A 66 -15.72 32.90 3.66
N PRO A 67 -17.05 32.73 3.72
CA PRO A 67 -17.97 33.86 3.72
C PRO A 67 -17.72 34.78 4.92
N MET A 68 -17.55 34.21 6.11
CA MET A 68 -17.30 34.96 7.35
C MET A 68 -15.97 35.71 7.30
N LEU A 69 -14.91 35.07 6.76
CA LEU A 69 -13.62 35.70 6.54
C LEU A 69 -13.73 36.89 5.56
N ASN A 70 -14.55 36.75 4.51
CA ASN A 70 -14.77 37.82 3.53
C ASN A 70 -15.48 39.03 4.17
N PHE A 71 -16.51 38.79 4.99
CA PHE A 71 -17.15 39.85 5.77
C PHE A 71 -16.15 40.54 6.69
N ALA A 72 -15.35 39.79 7.45
CA ALA A 72 -14.36 40.34 8.36
C ALA A 72 -13.34 41.25 7.63
N LEU A 73 -12.83 40.80 6.47
CA LEU A 73 -11.93 41.59 5.63
C LEU A 73 -12.61 42.84 5.08
N ALA A 74 -13.83 42.70 4.54
CA ALA A 74 -14.53 43.82 3.92
C ALA A 74 -14.82 44.93 4.92
N TYR A 75 -15.28 44.57 6.13
CA TYR A 75 -15.47 45.52 7.22
C TYR A 75 -14.13 46.09 7.69
N GLY A 76 -13.08 45.28 7.84
CA GLY A 76 -11.74 45.77 8.21
C GLY A 76 -11.18 46.82 7.25
N ILE A 77 -11.29 46.59 5.94
CA ILE A 77 -10.86 47.54 4.90
C ILE A 77 -11.73 48.81 4.95
N ARG A 78 -13.04 48.65 5.13
CA ARG A 78 -13.97 49.78 5.26
C ARG A 78 -13.61 50.69 6.44
N THR A 79 -13.18 50.14 7.58
CA THR A 79 -12.81 50.93 8.77
C THR A 79 -11.57 51.80 8.52
N TRP A 80 -10.63 51.32 7.69
CA TRP A 80 -9.38 52.04 7.43
C TRP A 80 -9.47 53.05 6.27
N SER A 81 -10.22 52.72 5.21
CA SER A 81 -10.27 53.55 3.99
C SER A 81 -11.56 54.36 3.80
N GLY A 82 -12.66 54.06 4.50
CA GLY A 82 -13.95 54.75 4.31
C GLY A 82 -14.60 54.54 2.94
N TRP A 83 -14.02 53.69 2.08
CA TRP A 83 -14.49 53.40 0.71
C TRP A 83 -15.84 52.70 0.67
N ASN A 84 -16.54 52.78 -0.48
CA ASN A 84 -17.82 52.10 -0.70
C ASN A 84 -17.74 50.59 -0.35
N LEU A 85 -18.74 50.07 0.37
CA LEU A 85 -18.81 48.67 0.81
C LEU A 85 -18.57 47.70 -0.36
N ALA A 86 -19.14 47.99 -1.53
CA ALA A 86 -19.00 47.13 -2.71
C ALA A 86 -17.53 46.94 -3.12
N VAL A 87 -16.74 48.01 -3.08
CA VAL A 87 -15.30 47.96 -3.41
C VAL A 87 -14.55 47.15 -2.37
N CYS A 88 -14.88 47.29 -1.08
CA CYS A 88 -14.24 46.53 0.00
C CYS A 88 -14.51 45.02 -0.10
N PHE A 89 -15.74 44.61 -0.45
CA PHE A 89 -16.06 43.20 -0.71
C PHE A 89 -15.31 42.67 -1.93
N LEU A 90 -15.23 43.45 -3.00
CA LEU A 90 -14.50 43.06 -4.21
C LEU A 90 -13.01 42.85 -3.91
N LEU A 91 -12.40 43.75 -3.13
CA LEU A 91 -11.00 43.66 -2.72
C LEU A 91 -10.75 42.44 -1.81
N SER A 92 -11.67 42.19 -0.88
CA SER A 92 -11.59 41.05 0.04
C SER A 92 -11.72 39.72 -0.70
N PHE A 93 -12.59 39.67 -1.70
CA PHE A 93 -12.71 38.53 -2.59
C PHE A 93 -11.43 38.34 -3.41
N ALA A 94 -10.90 39.40 -4.02
CA ALA A 94 -9.65 39.34 -4.77
C ALA A 94 -8.47 38.86 -3.91
N ALA A 95 -8.36 39.34 -2.66
CA ALA A 95 -7.36 38.89 -1.71
C ALA A 95 -7.48 37.39 -1.39
N ASN A 96 -8.71 36.90 -1.14
CA ASN A 96 -8.95 35.47 -0.92
C ASN A 96 -8.60 34.62 -2.15
N VAL A 97 -8.91 35.10 -3.36
CA VAL A 97 -8.56 34.40 -4.61
C VAL A 97 -7.04 34.33 -4.79
N LEU A 98 -6.31 35.40 -4.50
CA LEU A 98 -4.84 35.39 -4.55
C LEU A 98 -4.24 34.40 -3.55
N VAL A 99 -4.72 34.39 -2.31
CA VAL A 99 -4.29 33.43 -1.29
C VAL A 99 -4.61 32.00 -1.72
N ALA A 100 -5.84 31.74 -2.19
CA ALA A 100 -6.24 30.42 -2.69
C ALA A 100 -5.36 29.96 -3.88
N GLY A 101 -5.04 30.87 -4.80
CA GLY A 101 -4.13 30.60 -5.91
C GLY A 101 -2.73 30.22 -5.45
N LEU A 102 -2.18 30.94 -4.46
CA LEU A 102 -0.87 30.64 -3.90
C LEU A 102 -0.85 29.28 -3.17
N LEU A 103 -1.89 29.00 -2.37
CA LEU A 103 -2.04 27.69 -1.71
C LEU A 103 -2.17 26.55 -2.73
N ALA A 104 -2.92 26.76 -3.82
CA ALA A 104 -3.06 25.79 -4.89
C ALA A 104 -1.72 25.53 -5.60
N LEU A 105 -0.94 26.58 -5.88
CA LEU A 105 0.40 26.44 -6.46
C LEU A 105 1.36 25.68 -5.54
N LEU A 106 1.35 25.98 -4.24
CA LEU A 106 2.12 25.23 -3.24
C LEU A 106 1.68 23.77 -3.20
N GLY A 107 0.36 23.51 -3.13
CA GLY A 107 -0.19 22.16 -3.14
C GLY A 107 0.22 21.37 -4.38
N VAL A 108 0.21 22.00 -5.56
CA VAL A 108 0.69 21.39 -6.81
C VAL A 108 2.20 21.17 -6.77
N ALA A 109 2.98 22.09 -6.21
CA ALA A 109 4.43 21.90 -6.06
C ALA A 109 4.77 20.73 -5.13
N PHE A 110 4.09 20.61 -3.99
CA PHE A 110 4.22 19.47 -3.08
C PHE A 110 3.78 18.17 -3.74
N ALA A 111 2.65 18.18 -4.45
CA ALA A 111 2.17 17.01 -5.19
C ALA A 111 3.14 16.59 -6.30
N LYS A 112 3.73 17.54 -7.04
CA LYS A 112 4.77 17.27 -8.04
C LYS A 112 6.02 16.67 -7.39
N LYS A 113 6.44 17.17 -6.22
CA LYS A 113 7.58 16.64 -5.47
C LYS A 113 7.31 15.21 -4.98
N ALA A 114 6.11 14.95 -4.47
CA ALA A 114 5.66 13.62 -4.07
C ALA A 114 5.58 12.65 -5.26
N LYS A 115 5.09 13.09 -6.43
CA LYS A 115 5.07 12.29 -7.67
C LYS A 115 6.46 12.00 -8.22
N LYS A 116 7.42 12.93 -8.06
CA LYS A 116 8.82 12.73 -8.49
C LYS A 116 9.51 11.65 -7.64
N GLY A 117 9.06 11.45 -6.40
CA GLY A 117 9.30 10.23 -5.62
C GLY A 117 8.50 9.07 -6.20
N LYS A 118 9.00 8.43 -7.26
CA LYS A 118 8.34 7.37 -8.04
C LYS A 118 8.03 6.06 -7.26
N GLY A 119 8.02 6.05 -5.92
CA GLY A 119 7.82 4.84 -5.11
C GLY A 119 6.42 4.24 -5.26
N PRO A 120 5.33 4.94 -4.87
CA PRO A 120 3.99 4.35 -4.83
C PRO A 120 3.40 4.05 -6.22
N GLN A 121 3.70 4.90 -7.20
CA GLN A 121 3.12 4.81 -8.54
C GLN A 121 3.80 3.72 -9.40
N LYS A 122 5.12 3.48 -9.23
CA LYS A 122 5.82 2.38 -9.89
C LYS A 122 5.35 1.02 -9.37
N VAL A 123 5.13 0.90 -8.07
CA VAL A 123 4.65 -0.35 -7.46
C VAL A 123 3.26 -0.69 -7.98
N ALA A 124 2.35 0.29 -8.05
CA ALA A 124 1.01 0.09 -8.60
C ALA A 124 1.03 -0.25 -10.11
N SER A 125 1.91 0.36 -10.91
CA SER A 125 2.05 0.03 -12.34
C SER A 125 2.66 -1.34 -12.55
N SER A 126 3.72 -1.70 -11.81
CA SER A 126 4.35 -3.01 -11.90
C SER A 126 3.43 -4.13 -11.45
N MET A 127 2.56 -3.91 -10.45
CA MET A 127 1.52 -4.88 -10.08
C MET A 127 0.49 -5.10 -11.20
N LYS A 128 0.05 -4.03 -11.88
CA LYS A 128 -0.86 -4.14 -13.03
C LYS A 128 -0.21 -4.84 -14.22
N GLU A 129 1.07 -4.58 -14.46
CA GLU A 129 1.84 -5.21 -15.53
C GLU A 129 2.02 -6.71 -15.25
N THR A 130 2.41 -7.08 -14.03
CA THR A 130 2.51 -8.49 -13.61
C THR A 130 1.16 -9.22 -13.71
N ALA A 131 0.07 -8.59 -13.29
CA ALA A 131 -1.28 -9.14 -13.45
C ALA A 131 -1.66 -9.35 -14.94
N GLY A 132 -1.30 -8.40 -15.80
CA GLY A 132 -1.51 -8.50 -17.25
C GLY A 132 -0.70 -9.64 -17.89
N VAL A 133 0.53 -9.86 -17.45
CA VAL A 133 1.36 -10.99 -17.94
C VAL A 133 0.79 -12.33 -17.49
N LEU A 134 0.35 -12.44 -16.24
CA LEU A 134 -0.30 -13.64 -15.69
C LEU A 134 -1.65 -13.94 -16.37
N GLN A 135 -2.42 -12.92 -16.73
CA GLN A 135 -3.70 -13.08 -17.44
C GLN A 135 -3.49 -13.51 -18.91
N ASN A 136 -2.40 -13.09 -19.54
CA ASN A 136 -2.05 -13.48 -20.91
C ASN A 136 -1.26 -14.79 -21.00
N ALA A 137 -0.77 -15.33 -19.88
CA ALA A 137 -0.16 -16.64 -19.81
C ALA A 137 -1.22 -17.75 -19.96
N LYS A 138 -1.56 -18.07 -21.21
CA LYS A 138 -2.43 -19.20 -21.55
C LYS A 138 -1.79 -20.50 -21.07
N PRO A 139 -2.49 -21.36 -20.28
CA PRO A 139 -1.93 -22.63 -19.81
C PRO A 139 -1.44 -23.44 -21.01
N HIS A 140 -0.14 -23.66 -21.09
CA HIS A 140 0.44 -24.46 -22.17
C HIS A 140 0.00 -25.91 -21.99
N PRO A 141 -0.59 -26.55 -23.01
CA PRO A 141 -0.84 -27.99 -22.99
C PRO A 141 0.50 -28.69 -22.79
N ARG A 142 0.61 -29.51 -21.73
CA ARG A 142 1.75 -30.40 -21.50
C ARG A 142 1.95 -31.21 -22.80
N ARG A 143 3.08 -31.04 -23.48
CA ARG A 143 3.46 -31.99 -24.54
C ARG A 143 3.62 -33.35 -23.87
N PRO A 144 3.00 -34.42 -24.39
CA PRO A 144 3.21 -35.76 -23.85
C PRO A 144 4.70 -36.06 -23.83
N SER A 145 5.19 -36.45 -22.66
CA SER A 145 6.59 -36.86 -22.50
C SER A 145 6.76 -38.20 -23.21
N PRO A 146 7.94 -38.55 -23.76
CA PRO A 146 8.19 -39.87 -24.33
C PRO A 146 7.95 -41.04 -23.34
N ALA A 147 7.80 -40.73 -22.04
CA ALA A 147 7.41 -41.66 -20.99
C ALA A 147 5.93 -42.09 -21.03
N ASP A 148 5.08 -41.43 -21.82
CA ASP A 148 3.66 -41.78 -22.01
C ASP A 148 3.43 -42.71 -23.21
N ALA A 149 4.49 -43.14 -23.90
CA ALA A 149 4.39 -44.17 -24.94
C ALA A 149 4.07 -45.52 -24.29
N PRO A 150 3.04 -46.27 -24.77
CA PRO A 150 2.80 -47.62 -24.28
C PRO A 150 4.05 -48.45 -24.58
N VAL A 151 4.67 -48.98 -23.52
CA VAL A 151 5.82 -49.87 -23.60
C VAL A 151 5.46 -51.06 -24.49
N GLU A 152 5.88 -51.00 -25.75
CA GLU A 152 5.75 -52.10 -26.70
C GLU A 152 6.59 -53.25 -26.15
N ALA A 153 5.88 -54.31 -25.76
CA ALA A 153 6.44 -55.54 -25.26
C ALA A 153 7.40 -56.12 -26.30
N VAL A 154 8.70 -55.88 -26.12
CA VAL A 154 9.77 -56.60 -26.84
C VAL A 154 9.64 -58.06 -26.45
N ALA A 155 8.98 -58.78 -27.34
CA ALA A 155 8.74 -60.19 -27.28
C ALA A 155 10.05 -60.97 -27.33
N ARG A 156 10.01 -62.08 -26.60
CA ARG A 156 10.96 -63.20 -26.61
C ARG A 156 11.24 -63.69 -28.03
N SER A 157 12.51 -63.93 -28.35
CA SER A 157 12.99 -65.03 -29.21
C SER A 157 14.51 -65.11 -29.03
N SER A 158 15.06 -65.99 -28.20
CA SER A 158 15.48 -67.35 -28.55
C SER A 158 15.89 -67.53 -30.02
N SER A 159 17.20 -67.52 -30.29
CA SER A 159 17.99 -68.64 -30.85
C SER A 159 19.48 -68.29 -30.78
#